data_AF-A0A8T4Z480-F1
#
_entry.id   AF-A0A8T4Z480-F1
#
_cell.length_a   1.000
_cell.length_b   1.000
_cell.length_c   1.000
_cell.angle_alpha   90.00
_cell.angle_beta   90.00
_cell.angle_gamma   90.00
#
_symmetry.space_group_name_H-M   'P 1'
#
loop_
_entity.id
_entity.type
_entity.pdbx_description
1 polymer ?
#
loop_
_entity_poly.entity_id
_entity_poly.type
_entity_poly.pdbx_seq_one_letter_code
_entity_poly.pdbx_strand_id
1 'polypeptide(L)' 'LSLRTEVRSIVNRLEFSHPGMKFTILKTFEKIRSWSNMAVKDLELRECESCGEPSIGRLCKACEMLLRLGIS' A
#
# COMPACT_ATOMS: atom_id res chain seq x y z
N LEU A 1 -10.31 1.85 -11.48
CA LEU A 1 -10.32 0.39 -11.74
C LEU A 1 -9.55 -0.02 -13.00
N SER A 2 -9.43 0.80 -14.06
CA SER A 2 -8.79 0.35 -15.32
C SER A 2 -7.29 0.06 -15.19
N LEU A 3 -6.50 0.94 -14.57
CA LEU A 3 -5.05 0.74 -14.44
C LEU A 3 -4.68 -0.58 -13.74
N ARG A 4 -5.39 -0.95 -12.67
CA ARG A 4 -5.15 -2.23 -11.96
C ARG A 4 -5.38 -3.41 -12.92
N THR A 5 -6.42 -3.35 -13.72
CA THR A 5 -6.75 -4.39 -14.70
C THR A 5 -5.72 -4.46 -15.82
N GLU A 6 -5.26 -3.31 -16.32
CA GLU A 6 -4.21 -3.21 -17.33
C GLU A 6 -2.88 -3.76 -16.83
N VAL A 7 -2.43 -3.35 -15.63
CA VAL A 7 -1.22 -3.87 -14.99
C VAL A 7 -1.33 -5.38 -14.77
N ARG A 8 -2.47 -5.88 -14.30
CA ARG A 8 -2.71 -7.33 -14.16
C ARG A 8 -2.59 -8.06 -15.50
N SER A 9 -3.12 -7.48 -16.58
CA SER A 9 -3.00 -8.05 -17.93
C SER A 9 -1.53 -8.15 -18.37
N ILE A 10 -0.75 -7.08 -18.16
CA ILE A 10 0.69 -7.05 -18.47
C ILE A 10 1.43 -8.14 -17.69
N VAL A 11 1.23 -8.21 -16.37
CA VAL A 11 1.89 -9.21 -15.50
C VAL A 11 1.49 -10.63 -15.88
N ASN A 12 0.23 -10.86 -16.26
CA ASN A 12 -0.22 -12.18 -16.73
C ASN A 12 0.40 -12.58 -18.07
N ARG A 13 0.57 -11.65 -19.02
CA ARG A 13 1.26 -11.92 -20.30
C ARG A 13 2.73 -12.27 -20.08
N LEU A 14 3.40 -11.59 -19.16
CA LEU A 14 4.78 -11.89 -18.78
C LEU A 14 4.91 -13.29 -18.18
N GLU A 15 4.01 -13.66 -17.26
CA GLU A 15 3.98 -15.01 -16.68
C GLU A 15 3.73 -16.10 -17.73
N PHE A 16 2.81 -15.85 -18.66
CA PHE A 16 2.52 -16.80 -19.75
C PHE A 16 3.74 -17.01 -20.65
N SER A 17 4.46 -15.94 -20.98
CA SER A 17 5.64 -16.00 -21.87
C SER A 17 6.89 -16.51 -21.16
N HIS A 18 6.99 -16.29 -19.84
CA HIS A 18 8.12 -16.67 -19.01
C HIS A 18 7.61 -17.11 -17.62
N PRO A 19 7.45 -18.42 -17.39
CA PRO A 19 7.00 -18.93 -16.09
C PRO A 19 7.91 -18.45 -14.94
N GLY A 20 7.31 -17.96 -13.86
CA GLY A 20 8.01 -17.44 -12.69
C GLY A 20 8.22 -15.93 -12.65
N MET A 21 7.71 -15.16 -13.62
CA MET A 21 7.80 -13.69 -13.64
C MET A 21 7.07 -13.05 -12.46
N LYS A 22 5.89 -13.54 -12.07
CA LYS A 22 5.17 -13.06 -10.88
C LYS A 22 5.99 -13.23 -9.60
N PHE A 23 6.63 -14.39 -9.45
CA PHE A 23 7.52 -14.67 -8.34
C PHE A 23 8.74 -13.75 -8.37
N THR A 24 9.35 -13.57 -9.54
CA THR A 24 10.51 -12.68 -9.74
C THR A 24 10.17 -11.22 -9.39
N ILE A 25 9.01 -10.72 -9.83
CA ILE A 25 8.52 -9.39 -9.50
C ILE A 25 8.36 -9.24 -7.98
N LEU A 26 7.70 -10.20 -7.32
CA LEU A 26 7.52 -10.20 -5.88
C LEU A 26 8.87 -10.21 -5.14
N LYS A 27 9.78 -11.11 -5.52
CA LYS A 27 11.12 -11.19 -4.91
C LYS A 27 11.95 -9.93 -5.12
N THR A 28 11.83 -9.30 -6.27
CA THR A 28 12.50 -8.03 -6.55
C THR A 28 11.94 -6.92 -5.67
N PHE A 29 10.62 -6.86 -5.50
CA PHE A 29 9.99 -5.92 -4.57
C PHE A 29 10.44 -6.15 -3.11
N GLU A 30 10.51 -7.40 -2.64
CA GLU A 30 11.03 -7.73 -1.30
C GLU A 30 12.48 -7.26 -1.11
N LYS A 31 13.34 -7.49 -2.11
CA LYS A 31 14.75 -7.01 -2.07
C LYS A 31 14.82 -5.49 -2.00
N ILE A 32 14.08 -4.79 -2.87
CA ILE A 32 14.01 -3.32 -2.86
C ILE A 32 13.52 -2.82 -1.50
N ARG A 33 12.46 -3.42 -0.96
CA ARG A 33 11.94 -3.08 0.37
C ARG A 33 12.98 -3.29 1.46
N SER A 34 13.78 -4.34 1.38
CA SER A 34 14.84 -4.62 2.37
C SER A 34 16.03 -3.67 2.29
N TRP A 35 16.36 -3.17 1.09
CA TRP A 35 17.46 -2.20 0.89
C TRP A 35 17.05 -0.78 1.20
N SER A 36 15.78 -0.48 1.01
CA SER A 36 15.20 0.70 1.60
C SER A 36 15.11 0.47 3.11
N ASN A 37 16.11 0.93 3.85
CA ASN A 37 15.89 1.46 5.20
C ASN A 37 14.89 2.63 5.04
N MET A 38 13.66 2.36 4.59
CA MET A 38 12.58 3.32 4.61
C MET A 38 12.55 3.73 6.05
N ALA A 39 12.95 4.98 6.28
CA ALA A 39 13.00 5.60 7.56
C ALA A 39 11.59 5.56 8.14
N VAL A 40 11.21 4.42 8.72
CA VAL A 40 10.33 4.37 9.86
C VAL A 40 11.19 4.94 10.98
N LYS A 41 11.54 6.24 10.86
CA LYS A 41 11.81 7.09 12.03
C LYS A 41 10.64 6.77 12.94
N ASP A 42 10.91 6.34 14.16
CA ASP A 42 9.93 5.92 15.18
C ASP A 42 8.57 6.61 14.99
N LEU A 43 7.74 6.01 14.13
CA LEU A 43 6.43 6.55 13.79
C LEU A 43 5.55 5.95 14.86
N GLU A 44 5.39 6.69 15.94
CA GLU A 44 4.52 6.29 17.03
C GLU A 44 3.09 6.14 16.49
N LEU A 45 2.62 4.89 16.51
CA LEU A 45 1.22 4.60 16.29
C LEU A 45 0.45 5.07 17.51
N ARG A 46 -0.56 5.90 17.28
CA ARG A 46 -1.52 6.38 18.26
C ARG A 46 -2.93 6.01 17.81
N GLU A 47 -3.91 6.19 18.68
CA GLU A 47 -5.31 5.97 18.35
C GLU A 47 -5.91 7.18 17.65
N CYS A 48 -6.74 6.93 16.63
CA CYS A 48 -7.53 7.95 15.96
C CYS A 48 -8.57 8.54 16.93
N GLU A 49 -8.61 9.86 17.09
CA GLU A 49 -9.55 10.52 18.02
C GLU A 49 -11.03 10.32 17.66
N SER A 50 -11.35 9.95 16.41
CA SER A 50 -12.73 9.76 15.95
C SER A 50 -13.22 8.31 16.05
N CYS A 51 -12.36 7.33 15.80
CA CYS A 51 -12.77 5.93 15.71
C CYS A 51 -11.93 4.94 16.52
N GLY A 52 -10.87 5.39 17.21
CA GLY A 52 -9.99 4.55 18.03
C GLY A 52 -8.99 3.69 17.26
N GLU A 53 -9.08 3.60 15.93
CA GLU A 53 -8.17 2.78 15.11
C GLU A 53 -6.74 3.34 15.08
N PRO A 54 -5.71 2.50 14.86
CA PRO A 54 -4.32 2.94 14.77
C PRO A 54 -4.09 3.97 13.66
N SER A 55 -3.40 5.06 14.01
CA SER A 55 -3.03 6.14 13.11
C SER A 55 -1.66 6.71 13.47
N ILE A 56 -0.96 7.21 12.45
CA ILE A 56 0.21 8.06 12.62
C ILE A 56 -0.23 9.51 12.92
N GLY A 57 -1.39 9.92 12.41
CA GLY A 57 -1.97 11.25 12.58
C GLY A 57 -2.97 11.33 13.73
N ARG A 58 -3.52 12.53 13.95
CA ARG A 58 -4.64 12.75 14.89
C ARG A 58 -5.90 11.96 14.50
N LEU A 59 -6.16 11.90 13.20
CA LEU A 59 -7.22 11.09 12.59
C LEU A 59 -6.59 10.01 11.71
N CYS A 60 -7.24 8.86 11.56
CA CYS A 60 -6.87 7.88 10.55
C CYS A 60 -7.22 8.42 9.16
N LYS A 61 -6.57 7.89 8.12
CA LYS A 61 -6.79 8.36 6.74
C LYS A 61 -8.25 8.25 6.31
N ALA A 62 -8.96 7.22 6.79
CA ALA A 62 -10.37 7.05 6.51
C ALA A 62 -11.22 8.19 7.13
N CYS A 63 -11.06 8.48 8.43
CA CYS A 63 -11.76 9.59 9.09
C CYS A 63 -11.40 10.95 8.48
N GLU A 64 -10.14 11.19 8.10
CA GLU A 64 -9.77 12.41 7.37
C GLU A 64 -10.56 12.57 6.06
N MET A 65 -10.79 11.47 5.33
CA MET A 65 -11.53 11.49 4.08
C MET A 65 -13.02 11.71 4.32
N LEU A 66 -13.61 11.08 5.34
CA LEU A 66 -15.01 11.30 5.70
C LEU A 66 -15.29 12.74 6.14
N LEU A 67 -14.38 13.33 6.93
CA LEU A 67 -14.46 14.73 7.34
C LEU A 67 -14.42 15.68 6.13
N ARG A 68 -13.52 15.41 5.16
CA ARG A 68 -13.45 16.20 3.91
C ARG A 68 -14.70 16.10 3.05
N LEU A 69 -15.46 15.02 3.19
CA LEU A 69 -16.73 14.81 2.51
C LEU A 69 -17.94 15.32 3.32
N GLY A 70 -17.73 15.79 4.56
CA GLY A 70 -18.80 16.27 5.44
C GLY A 70 -19.66 15.16 6.05
N ILE A 71 -19.13 13.94 6.18
CA ILE A 71 -19.87 12.74 6.62
C ILE A 71 -19.60 12.42 8.10
N SER A 72 -18.53 12.97 8.70
CA SER A 72 -18.08 12.70 10.06
C SER A 72 -17.61 13.97 10.77
#